data_AF-A0A2D5SCK3-F1
#
_entry.id   AF-A0A2D5SCK3-F1
#
_cell.length_a   1.000
_cell.length_b   1.000
_cell.length_c   1.000
_cell.angle_alpha   90.00
_cell.angle_beta   90.00
_cell.angle_gamma   90.00
#
_symmetry.space_group_name_H-M   'P 1'
#
loop_
_entity.id
_entity.type
_entity.pdbx_description
1 polymer ?
#
loop_
_entity_poly.entity_id
_entity_poly.type
_entity_poly.pdbx_seq_one_letter_code
_entity_poly.pdbx_strand_id
1 'polypeptide(L)'
;MRTYPTPRGSITEFGYRRMTLKDRSQRFEHVIVWESHYGRVPPGKEIHHINEDKLDNRVENLRLVTRLEHKRIHSGCLRVGNTWLKRCRRCRWMRPIETDFYVYRGRNGTMGICRRCASELAVENKRRRRARRRSREASA
;
A
#
# COMPACT_ATOMS: atom_id res chain seq x y z
N MET A 1 -3.67 -17.06 -33.52
CA MET A 1 -4.20 -17.38 -32.17
C MET A 1 -3.07 -17.21 -31.17
N ARG A 2 -3.25 -16.39 -30.12
CA ARG A 2 -2.24 -16.26 -29.05
C ARG A 2 -2.34 -17.50 -28.17
N THR A 3 -1.29 -18.32 -28.13
CA THR A 3 -1.23 -19.55 -27.35
C THR A 3 -0.75 -19.23 -25.94
N TYR A 4 -1.66 -19.25 -24.97
CA TYR A 4 -1.28 -19.23 -23.56
C TYR A 4 -0.68 -20.59 -23.18
N PRO A 5 0.45 -20.63 -22.45
CA PRO A 5 1.08 -21.88 -22.06
C PRO A 5 0.12 -22.75 -21.22
N THR A 6 0.06 -24.05 -21.56
CA THR A 6 -0.80 -25.06 -20.93
C THR A 6 -0.52 -25.16 -19.40
N PRO A 7 -1.55 -25.24 -18.54
CA PRO A 7 -1.43 -24.90 -17.12
C PRO A 7 -0.85 -26.06 -16.29
N ARG A 8 0.46 -26.04 -16.05
CA ARG A 8 1.06 -26.68 -14.87
C ARG A 8 1.62 -25.59 -13.96
N GLY A 9 0.81 -25.20 -12.98
CA GLY A 9 1.20 -24.19 -11.99
C GLY A 9 0.72 -24.57 -10.60
N SER A 10 1.46 -24.12 -9.58
CA SER A 10 1.08 -24.24 -8.17
C SER A 10 0.51 -22.90 -7.68
N ILE A 11 -0.45 -22.95 -6.76
CA ILE A 11 -0.88 -21.77 -6.01
C ILE A 11 0.06 -21.64 -4.81
N THR A 12 0.64 -20.47 -4.60
CA THR A 12 1.49 -20.21 -3.44
C THR A 12 0.65 -20.01 -2.18
N GLU A 13 1.27 -20.12 -1.00
CA GLU A 13 0.63 -19.77 0.28
C GLU A 13 0.05 -18.34 0.30
N PHE A 14 0.60 -17.45 -0.54
CA PHE A 14 0.16 -16.06 -0.68
C PHE A 14 -0.98 -15.88 -1.69
N GLY A 15 -1.47 -16.96 -2.31
CA GLY A 15 -2.61 -16.96 -3.25
C GLY A 15 -2.27 -16.60 -4.69
N TYR A 16 -0.99 -16.60 -5.08
CA TYR A 16 -0.58 -16.31 -6.47
C TYR A 16 -0.36 -17.60 -7.26
N ARG A 17 -0.77 -17.61 -8.54
CA ARG A 17 -0.38 -18.71 -9.44
C ARG A 17 1.08 -18.57 -9.87
N ARG A 18 1.85 -19.63 -9.66
CA ARG A 18 3.26 -19.78 -10.07
C ARG A 18 3.38 -20.90 -11.10
N MET A 19 4.02 -20.59 -12.22
CA MET A 19 4.20 -21.46 -13.36
C MET A 19 5.65 -21.94 -13.43
N THR A 20 5.84 -23.22 -13.76
CA THR A 20 7.14 -23.78 -14.11
C THR A 20 7.34 -23.69 -15.62
N LEU A 21 8.37 -22.98 -16.06
CA LEU A 21 8.71 -22.83 -17.47
C LEU A 21 9.56 -24.01 -17.97
N LYS A 22 9.77 -24.10 -19.29
CA LYS A 22 10.55 -25.18 -19.93
C LYS A 22 12.00 -25.25 -19.45
N ASP A 23 12.58 -24.11 -19.11
CA ASP A 23 13.93 -23.97 -18.52
C ASP A 23 13.97 -24.31 -17.02
N ARG A 24 12.87 -24.87 -16.47
CA ARG A 24 12.66 -25.17 -15.05
C ARG A 24 12.62 -23.95 -14.13
N SER A 25 12.68 -22.73 -14.68
CA SER A 25 12.50 -21.51 -13.89
C SER A 25 11.04 -21.40 -13.43
N GLN A 26 10.86 -20.80 -12.25
CA GLN A 26 9.54 -20.54 -11.68
C GLN A 26 9.22 -19.06 -11.83
N ARG A 27 8.09 -18.73 -12.42
CA ARG A 27 7.63 -17.34 -12.57
C ARG A 27 6.15 -17.20 -12.23
N PHE A 28 5.75 -16.04 -11.73
CA PHE A 28 4.34 -15.78 -11.44
C PHE A 28 3.55 -15.55 -12.74
N GLU A 29 2.34 -16.09 -12.81
CA GLU A 29 1.49 -16.01 -14.00
C GLU A 29 1.19 -14.56 -14.39
N HIS A 30 0.82 -13.70 -13.44
CA HIS A 30 0.55 -12.28 -13.71
C HIS A 30 1.76 -11.55 -14.33
N VAL A 31 2.99 -11.92 -13.94
CA VAL A 31 4.21 -11.34 -14.54
C VAL A 31 4.36 -11.82 -15.98
N ILE A 32 4.16 -13.10 -16.24
CA ILE A 32 4.22 -13.67 -17.60
C ILE A 32 3.18 -13.01 -18.50
N VAL A 33 1.93 -12.90 -18.04
CA VAL A 33 0.85 -12.26 -18.80
C VAL A 33 1.19 -10.80 -19.08
N TRP A 34 1.60 -10.03 -18.07
CA TRP A 34 2.02 -8.64 -18.27
C TRP A 34 3.14 -8.52 -19.31
N GLU A 35 4.21 -9.31 -19.18
CA GLU A 35 5.37 -9.22 -20.05
C GLU A 35 5.07 -9.61 -21.50
N SER A 36 4.15 -10.56 -21.72
CA SER A 36 3.70 -10.93 -23.06
C SER A 36 2.89 -9.84 -23.77
N HIS A 37 2.31 -8.89 -23.03
CA HIS A 37 1.52 -7.78 -23.59
C HIS A 37 2.29 -6.46 -23.66
N TYR A 38 3.07 -6.13 -22.63
CA TYR A 38 3.71 -4.82 -22.48
C TYR A 38 5.25 -4.88 -22.41
N GLY A 39 5.83 -6.07 -22.44
CA GLY A 39 7.27 -6.27 -22.24
C GLY A 39 7.68 -6.26 -20.76
N ARG A 40 8.99 -6.28 -20.52
CA ARG A 40 9.59 -6.46 -19.20
C ARG A 40 9.06 -5.47 -18.15
N VAL A 41 8.80 -5.98 -16.95
CA VAL A 41 8.46 -5.14 -15.78
C VAL A 41 9.67 -4.26 -15.43
N PRO A 42 9.55 -2.92 -15.45
CA PRO A 42 10.67 -2.04 -15.13
C PRO A 42 11.13 -2.20 -13.67
N PRO A 43 12.43 -1.96 -13.37
CA PRO A 43 12.93 -1.96 -12.00
C PRO A 43 12.13 -1.03 -11.07
N GLY A 44 11.83 -1.50 -9.86
CA GLY A 44 11.09 -0.73 -8.87
C GLY A 44 9.57 -0.62 -9.11
N LYS A 45 9.05 -1.32 -10.12
CA LYS A 45 7.61 -1.47 -10.37
C LYS A 45 7.13 -2.86 -9.96
N GLU A 46 5.85 -2.93 -9.63
CA GLU A 46 5.13 -4.13 -9.21
C GLU A 46 3.83 -4.23 -10.02
N ILE A 47 3.31 -5.44 -10.21
CA ILE A 47 2.01 -5.67 -10.85
C ILE A 47 0.96 -5.80 -9.75
N HIS A 48 -0.11 -5.04 -9.88
CA HIS A 48 -1.24 -5.01 -8.96
C HIS A 48 -2.50 -5.50 -9.65
N HIS A 49 -3.24 -6.40 -8.99
CA HIS A 49 -4.57 -6.86 -9.40
C HIS A 49 -5.63 -5.84 -8.99
N ILE A 50 -6.31 -5.25 -9.97
CA ILE A 50 -7.26 -4.15 -9.78
C ILE A 50 -8.47 -4.61 -8.96
N ASN A 51 -8.96 -5.83 -9.19
CA ASN A 51 -10.07 -6.43 -8.46
C ASN A 51 -9.65 -7.16 -7.16
N GLU A 52 -8.37 -7.10 -6.79
CA GLU A 52 -7.78 -7.79 -5.64
C GLU A 52 -7.82 -9.34 -5.70
N ASP A 53 -8.31 -9.93 -6.78
CA ASP A 53 -8.22 -11.37 -7.06
C ASP A 53 -6.88 -11.70 -7.70
N LYS A 54 -6.01 -12.35 -6.93
CA LYS A 54 -4.64 -12.75 -7.33
C LYS A 54 -4.61 -13.86 -8.39
N LEU A 55 -5.74 -14.52 -8.65
CA LEU A 55 -5.87 -15.57 -9.65
C LEU A 55 -6.49 -15.05 -10.95
N ASP A 56 -7.13 -13.88 -10.96
CA ASP A 56 -7.59 -13.20 -12.17
C ASP A 56 -6.43 -12.47 -12.86
N ASN A 57 -5.68 -13.22 -13.67
CA ASN A 57 -4.48 -12.74 -14.34
C ASN A 57 -4.76 -12.17 -15.75
N ARG A 58 -6.02 -11.85 -16.08
CA ARG A 58 -6.34 -11.18 -17.35
C ARG A 58 -5.66 -9.82 -17.41
N VAL A 59 -5.12 -9.44 -18.57
CA VAL A 59 -4.27 -8.26 -18.70
C VAL A 59 -4.99 -6.96 -18.32
N GLU A 60 -6.30 -6.88 -18.56
CA GLU A 60 -7.17 -5.76 -18.19
C GLU A 60 -7.36 -5.61 -16.67
N ASN A 61 -7.14 -6.68 -15.90
CA ASN A 61 -7.17 -6.68 -14.44
C ASN A 61 -5.81 -6.35 -13.81
N LEU A 62 -4.74 -6.24 -14.60
CA LEU A 62 -3.40 -5.97 -14.12
C LEU A 62 -3.03 -4.49 -14.30
N ARG A 63 -2.34 -3.93 -13.31
CA ARG A 63 -1.80 -2.57 -13.37
C ARG A 63 -0.37 -2.52 -12.87
N LEU A 64 0.50 -1.87 -13.64
CA LEU A 64 1.85 -1.54 -13.19
C LEU A 64 1.81 -0.37 -12.21
N VAL A 65 2.35 -0.59 -11.02
CA VAL A 65 2.39 0.40 -9.94
C VAL A 65 3.80 0.50 -9.36
N THR A 66 4.13 1.63 -8.74
CA THR A 66 5.30 1.69 -7.86
C THR A 66 5.02 0.98 -6.55
N ARG A 67 6.07 0.54 -5.85
CA ARG A 67 5.96 -0.03 -4.50
C ARG A 67 5.25 0.87 -3.49
N LEU A 68 5.39 2.20 -3.64
CA LEU A 68 4.68 3.17 -2.79
C LEU A 68 3.19 3.21 -3.10
N GLU A 69 2.81 3.21 -4.38
CA GLU A 69 1.40 3.17 -4.80
C GLU A 69 0.75 1.86 -4.37
N HIS A 70 1.42 0.72 -4.58
CA HIS A 70 0.92 -0.57 -4.15
C HIS A 70 0.64 -0.61 -2.65
N LYS A 71 1.59 -0.13 -1.84
CA LYS A 71 1.41 0.02 -0.39
C LYS A 71 0.25 0.95 -0.03
N ARG A 72 0.07 2.06 -0.75
CA ARG A 72 -1.04 3.02 -0.52
C ARG A 72 -2.39 2.38 -0.80
N ILE A 73 -2.52 1.63 -1.90
CA ILE A 73 -3.75 0.90 -2.26
C ILE A 73 -4.11 -0.08 -1.14
N HIS A 74 -3.18 -0.95 -0.75
CA HIS A 74 -3.38 -1.92 0.35
C HIS A 74 -3.58 -1.28 1.73
N SER A 75 -3.18 -0.01 1.91
CA SER A 75 -3.45 0.75 3.14
C SER A 75 -4.81 1.47 3.13
N GLY A 76 -5.66 1.21 2.13
CA GLY A 76 -6.96 1.87 1.96
C GLY A 76 -6.86 3.36 1.59
N CYS A 77 -5.75 3.77 0.96
CA CYS A 77 -5.65 5.12 0.41
C CYS A 77 -6.37 5.18 -0.93
N LEU A 78 -7.06 6.29 -1.18
CA LEU A 78 -7.75 6.54 -2.45
C LEU A 78 -6.90 7.46 -3.33
N ARG A 79 -6.85 7.18 -4.62
CA ARG A 79 -6.22 8.07 -5.61
C ARG A 79 -7.31 8.87 -6.33
N VAL A 80 -7.26 10.19 -6.21
CA VAL A 80 -8.16 11.12 -6.92
C VAL A 80 -7.29 12.03 -7.78
N GLY A 81 -7.38 11.86 -9.11
CA GLY A 81 -6.44 12.49 -10.04
C GLY A 81 -4.99 12.09 -9.72
N ASN A 82 -4.15 13.08 -9.45
CA ASN A 82 -2.75 12.88 -9.05
C ASN A 82 -2.54 12.90 -7.52
N THR A 83 -3.60 13.02 -6.73
CA THR A 83 -3.54 13.17 -5.28
C THR A 83 -3.92 11.88 -4.57
N TRP A 84 -3.13 11.51 -3.57
CA TRP A 84 -3.44 10.39 -2.67
C TRP A 84 -4.12 10.88 -1.40
N LEU A 85 -5.32 10.37 -1.14
CA LEU A 85 -6.09 10.61 0.06
C LEU A 85 -5.93 9.44 1.04
N LYS A 86 -5.76 9.75 2.33
CA LYS A 86 -5.70 8.77 3.40
C LYS A 86 -6.76 9.06 4.46
N ARG A 87 -7.35 8.02 5.01
CA ARG A 87 -8.29 8.11 6.13
C ARG A 87 -7.53 8.39 7.43
N CYS A 88 -7.84 9.48 8.11
CA CYS A 88 -7.29 9.74 9.44
C CYS A 88 -7.89 8.74 10.46
N ARG A 89 -7.05 8.03 11.24
CA ARG A 89 -7.53 7.07 12.26
C ARG A 89 -8.27 7.74 13.44
N ARG A 90 -8.08 9.05 13.67
CA ARG A 90 -8.74 9.81 14.76
C ARG A 90 -10.06 10.41 14.29
N CYS A 91 -10.03 11.31 13.31
CA CYS A 91 -11.24 12.01 12.85
C CYS A 91 -11.98 11.32 11.70
N ARG A 92 -11.42 10.25 11.11
CA ARG A 92 -12.02 9.44 10.02
C ARG A 92 -12.20 10.13 8.67
N TRP A 93 -11.80 11.41 8.53
CA TRP A 93 -11.84 12.13 7.26
C TRP A 93 -10.77 11.63 6.28
N MET A 94 -11.13 11.58 5.00
CA MET A 94 -10.19 11.44 3.88
C MET A 94 -9.52 12.79 3.62
N ARG A 95 -8.19 12.82 3.66
CA ARG A 95 -7.41 14.04 3.43
C ARG A 95 -6.18 13.74 2.57
N PRO A 96 -5.68 14.71 1.79
CA PRO A 96 -4.47 14.52 1.02
C PRO A 96 -3.26 14.19 1.91
N ILE A 97 -2.51 13.15 1.53
CA ILE A 97 -1.32 12.71 2.26
C ILE A 97 -0.28 13.83 2.36
N GLU A 98 -0.07 14.55 1.26
CA GLU A 98 1.03 15.52 1.12
C GLU A 98 0.83 16.76 2.01
N THR A 99 -0.42 17.24 2.12
CA THR A 99 -0.76 18.45 2.87
C THR A 99 -1.17 18.16 4.31
N ASP A 100 -1.90 17.08 4.56
CA ASP A 100 -2.59 16.85 5.82
C ASP A 100 -2.00 15.72 6.67
N PHE A 101 -0.96 15.02 6.22
CA PHE A 101 -0.29 13.99 7.01
C PHE A 101 1.20 14.30 7.16
N TYR A 102 1.79 13.83 8.26
CA TYR A 102 3.24 13.81 8.43
C TYR A 102 3.81 12.60 7.68
N VAL A 103 4.76 12.84 6.78
CA VAL A 103 5.48 11.80 6.03
C VAL A 103 6.80 11.51 6.75
N TYR A 104 7.06 10.25 7.06
CA TYR A 104 8.32 9.83 7.65
C TYR A 104 9.39 9.69 6.55
N ARG A 105 10.43 10.51 6.62
CA ARG A 105 11.58 10.42 5.70
C ARG A 105 12.23 9.03 5.78
N GLY A 106 12.59 8.48 4.62
CA GLY A 106 13.33 7.20 4.51
C GLY A 106 12.53 5.91 4.70
N ARG A 107 11.25 5.95 5.12
CA ARG A 107 10.45 4.73 5.40
C ARG A 107 9.21 4.55 4.53
N ASN A 108 8.99 5.42 3.52
CA ASN A 108 7.79 5.41 2.67
C ASN A 108 6.51 5.25 3.53
N GLY A 109 6.48 5.96 4.66
CA GLY A 109 5.47 5.81 5.70
C GLY A 109 4.83 7.16 5.97
N THR A 110 3.53 7.14 6.26
CA THR A 110 2.77 8.33 6.64
C THR A 110 2.10 8.08 7.98
N MET A 111 2.01 9.12 8.81
CA MET A 111 1.36 9.02 10.10
C MET A 111 -0.08 8.49 9.94
N GLY A 112 -0.57 7.76 10.95
CA GLY A 112 -1.93 7.21 10.94
C GLY A 112 -3.02 8.26 11.21
N ILE A 113 -2.66 9.47 11.61
CA ILE A 113 -3.59 10.57 11.90
C ILE A 113 -3.14 11.82 11.14
N CYS A 114 -4.09 12.70 10.82
CA CYS A 114 -3.78 13.96 10.14
C CYS A 114 -3.05 14.95 11.07
N ARG A 115 -2.38 15.93 10.48
CA ARG A 115 -1.59 16.98 11.18
C ARG A 115 -2.42 17.70 12.24
N ARG A 116 -3.68 18.03 11.93
CA ARG A 116 -4.62 18.63 12.89
C ARG A 116 -4.82 17.75 14.12
N CYS A 117 -5.19 16.50 13.91
CA CYS A 117 -5.40 15.53 14.98
C CYS A 117 -4.13 15.24 15.80
N ALA A 118 -2.96 15.26 15.15
CA ALA A 118 -1.67 15.12 15.83
C ALA A 118 -1.36 16.35 16.70
N SER A 119 -1.61 17.56 16.20
CA SER A 119 -1.43 18.80 16.96
C SER A 119 -2.34 18.84 18.19
N GLU A 120 -3.63 18.55 18.02
CA GLU A 120 -4.60 18.44 19.13
C GLU A 120 -4.12 17.45 20.20
N LEU A 121 -3.62 16.27 19.79
CA LEU A 121 -3.10 15.26 20.72
C LEU A 121 -1.85 15.74 21.46
N ALA A 122 -0.96 16.46 20.78
CA ALA A 122 0.24 17.02 21.40
C ALA A 122 -0.09 18.05 22.48
N VAL A 123 -1.07 18.93 22.21
CA VAL A 123 -1.56 19.92 23.19
C VAL A 123 -2.20 19.22 24.39
N GLU A 124 -3.06 18.24 24.16
CA GLU A 124 -3.70 17.44 25.20
C GLU A 124 -2.67 16.72 26.08
N ASN A 125 -1.68 16.07 25.47
CA ASN A 125 -0.61 15.40 26.20
C ASN A 125 0.23 16.37 27.03
N LYS A 126 0.52 17.57 26.52
CA LYS A 126 1.24 18.62 27.27
C LYS A 126 0.43 19.07 28.49
N ARG A 127 -0.88 19.27 28.35
CA ARG A 127 -1.80 19.61 29.45
C ARG A 127 -1.83 18.50 30.51
N ARG A 128 -2.01 17.24 30.09
CA ARG A 128 -2.01 16.07 30.99
C ARG A 128 -0.70 15.93 31.77
N ARG A 129 0.45 16.12 31.13
CA ARG A 129 1.77 16.09 31.80
C ARG A 129 1.91 17.18 32.86
N ARG A 130 1.46 18.41 32.56
CA ARG A 130 1.46 19.53 33.52
C ARG A 130 0.55 19.27 34.71
N ALA A 131 -0.66 18.75 34.48
CA ALA A 131 -1.59 18.39 35.55
C ALA A 131 -1.01 17.30 36.45
N ARG A 132 -0.45 16.22 35.90
CA ARG A 132 0.21 15.16 36.66
C ARG A 132 1.37 15.68 37.51
N ARG A 133 2.16 16.62 36.99
CA ARG A 133 3.25 17.26 37.74
C ARG A 133 2.69 18.05 38.94
N ARG A 134 1.68 18.91 38.71
CA ARG A 134 1.04 19.68 39.79
C ARG A 134 0.42 18.78 40.87
N SER A 135 -0.26 17.70 40.48
CA SER A 135 -0.83 16.75 41.43
C SER A 135 0.24 16.07 42.29
N ARG A 136 1.41 15.73 41.71
CA ARG A 136 2.54 15.17 42.46
C ARG A 136 3.15 16.17 43.43
N GLU A 137 3.30 17.42 43.01
CA GLU A 137 3.81 18.52 43.86
C GLU A 137 2.85 18.85 45.02
N ALA A 138 1.54 18.69 44.84
CA ALA A 138 0.54 18.94 45.88
C ALA A 138 0.34 17.78 46.88
N SER A 139 0.89 16.59 46.58
CA SER A 139 0.82 15.40 47.44
C SER A 139 2.14 15.09 48.15
N ALA A 140 3.14 15.97 48.00
CA ALA A 140 4.44 15.92 48.68
C ALA A 140 4.48 17.02 49.74
#